data_AF-A0A946B3N9-F1
#
_entry.id   AF-A0A946B3N9-F1
#
_cell.length_a   1.000
_cell.length_b   1.000
_cell.length_c   1.000
_cell.angle_alpha   90.00
_cell.angle_beta   90.00
_cell.angle_gamma   90.00
#
_symmetry.space_group_name_H-M   'P 1'
#
loop_
_entity.id
_entity.type
_entity.pdbx_description
1 polymer ?
#
loop_
_entity_poly.entity_id
_entity_poly.type
_entity_poly.pdbx_seq_one_letter_code
_entity_poly.pdbx_strand_id
1 'polypeptide(L)'
;TVVNTATQSTPLGLIFGRTARLSGDVKVLEIAAKGQNAYIAVGQRSKPKQGKVILHFLQTSPTWTLHGWGFIDPEGRYTKTILQNVRHGGELSWTLFEAPETN
;
A
#
# COMPACT_ATOMS: atom_id res chain seq x y z
N THR A 1 -11.05 9.72 18.41
CA THR A 1 -11.29 9.82 16.95
C THR A 1 -10.03 9.42 16.23
N VAL A 2 -10.01 8.30 15.51
CA VAL A 2 -8.83 7.89 14.73
C VAL A 2 -8.56 8.97 13.69
N VAL A 3 -7.39 9.58 13.73
CA VAL A 3 -6.98 10.64 12.80
C VAL A 3 -6.97 10.05 11.39
N ASN A 4 -8.02 10.36 10.64
CA ASN A 4 -8.37 9.78 9.34
C ASN A 4 -7.68 10.52 8.16
N THR A 5 -6.80 11.47 8.46
CA THR A 5 -6.43 12.54 7.51
C THR A 5 -5.22 12.18 6.65
N ALA A 6 -4.25 11.41 7.16
CA ALA A 6 -3.03 11.08 6.40
C ALA A 6 -3.24 9.97 5.36
N THR A 7 -4.09 8.98 5.66
CA THR A 7 -4.33 7.80 4.82
C THR A 7 -5.34 8.02 3.70
N GLN A 8 -6.26 8.98 3.82
CA GLN A 8 -7.23 9.27 2.75
C GLN A 8 -6.66 10.12 1.62
N SER A 9 -5.61 10.90 1.93
CA SER A 9 -4.93 11.82 1.01
C SER A 9 -3.80 11.13 0.24
N THR A 10 -3.49 9.89 0.60
CA THR A 10 -2.45 9.08 -0.01
C THR A 10 -3.08 7.76 -0.49
N PRO A 11 -2.76 7.28 -1.69
CA PRO A 11 -3.11 5.95 -2.16
C PRO A 11 -2.67 4.78 -1.25
N LEU A 12 -1.92 5.02 -0.17
CA LEU A 12 -1.78 4.10 0.98
C LEU A 12 -3.13 3.67 1.56
N GLY A 13 -4.16 4.53 1.49
CA GLY A 13 -5.53 4.17 1.85
C GLY A 13 -6.12 3.02 1.02
N LEU A 14 -5.53 2.68 -0.13
CA LEU A 14 -5.91 1.48 -0.90
C LEU A 14 -5.40 0.18 -0.27
N ILE A 15 -4.29 0.23 0.46
CA ILE A 15 -3.66 -0.94 1.09
C ILE A 15 -4.17 -1.09 2.53
N PHE A 16 -4.24 0.01 3.27
CA PHE A 16 -4.49 0.04 4.72
C PHE A 16 -5.87 0.60 5.10
N GLY A 17 -6.73 0.83 4.10
CA GLY A 17 -8.09 1.28 4.35
C GLY A 17 -8.88 0.24 5.15
N ARG A 18 -9.54 0.70 6.22
CA ARG A 18 -10.34 -0.12 7.15
C ARG A 18 -11.44 -0.97 6.46
N THR A 19 -11.82 -0.59 5.23
CA THR A 19 -12.89 -1.21 4.42
C THR A 19 -12.56 -1.25 2.92
N ALA A 20 -11.28 -1.24 2.52
CA ALA A 20 -10.93 -1.23 1.10
C ALA A 20 -11.39 -2.53 0.42
N ARG A 21 -12.43 -2.46 -0.43
CA ARG A 21 -12.84 -3.59 -1.27
C ARG A 21 -11.97 -3.56 -2.51
N LEU A 22 -10.88 -4.32 -2.51
CA LEU A 22 -9.92 -4.34 -3.63
C LEU A 22 -10.60 -4.61 -4.99
N SER A 23 -11.66 -5.40 -5.04
CA SER A 23 -12.41 -5.68 -6.27
C SER A 23 -13.23 -4.48 -6.80
N GLY A 24 -13.71 -3.60 -5.91
CA GLY A 24 -14.61 -2.50 -6.25
C GLY A 24 -13.98 -1.11 -6.21
N ASP A 25 -12.96 -0.91 -5.38
CA ASP A 25 -12.35 0.40 -5.12
C ASP A 25 -11.05 0.60 -5.89
N VAL A 26 -10.43 -0.50 -6.33
CA VAL A 26 -9.10 -0.51 -6.96
C VAL A 26 -9.19 -0.90 -8.43
N LYS A 27 -8.42 -0.19 -9.26
CA LYS A 27 -8.15 -0.55 -10.66
C LYS A 27 -6.69 -0.93 -10.80
N VAL A 28 -6.42 -2.11 -11.36
CA VAL A 28 -5.08 -2.45 -11.85
C VAL A 28 -4.82 -1.63 -13.11
N LEU A 29 -3.74 -0.85 -13.07
CA LEU A 29 -3.30 0.01 -14.16
C LEU A 29 -2.24 -0.68 -15.02
N GLU A 30 -1.33 -1.40 -14.37
CA GLU A 30 -0.20 -2.05 -15.04
C GLU A 30 0.31 -3.22 -14.20
N ILE A 31 0.81 -4.25 -14.88
CA ILE A 31 1.57 -5.34 -14.27
C ILE A 31 2.86 -5.49 -15.06
N ALA A 32 3.99 -5.46 -14.37
CA ALA A 32 5.31 -5.70 -14.94
C ALA A 32 6.03 -6.78 -14.13
N ALA A 33 6.57 -7.79 -14.80
CA ALA A 33 7.34 -8.86 -14.17
C ALA A 33 8.74 -8.93 -14.78
N LYS A 34 9.77 -9.07 -13.93
CA LYS A 34 11.16 -9.22 -14.35
C LYS A 34 11.94 -10.09 -13.36
N GLY A 35 12.30 -11.28 -13.81
CA GLY A 35 12.93 -12.29 -12.94
C GLY A 35 12.01 -12.60 -11.75
N GLN A 36 12.54 -12.55 -10.54
CA GLN A 36 11.78 -12.76 -9.30
C GLN A 36 10.97 -11.54 -8.84
N ASN A 37 10.90 -10.47 -9.63
CA ASN A 37 10.18 -9.26 -9.26
C ASN A 37 8.85 -9.17 -10.01
N ALA A 38 7.80 -8.80 -9.30
CA ALA A 38 6.54 -8.35 -9.88
C ALA A 38 6.18 -6.97 -9.34
N TYR A 39 5.75 -6.10 -10.24
CA TYR A 39 5.32 -4.74 -9.95
C TYR A 39 3.88 -4.58 -10.42
N ILE A 40 2.99 -4.19 -9.51
CA ILE A 40 1.56 -4.03 -9.78
C ILE A 40 1.19 -2.58 -9.50
N ALA A 41 0.93 -1.81 -10.56
CA ALA A 41 0.44 -0.44 -10.42
C ALA A 41 -1.07 -0.46 -10.24
N VAL A 42 -1.56 0.23 -9.20
CA VAL A 42 -2.98 0.33 -8.86
C VAL A 42 -3.38 1.77 -8.57
N GLY A 43 -4.63 2.11 -8.90
CA GLY A 43 -5.24 3.41 -8.61
C GLY A 43 -6.66 3.27 -8.10
N GLN A 44 -7.19 4.35 -7.50
CA GLN A 44 -8.59 4.42 -7.07
C GLN A 44 -9.52 4.51 -8.29
N ARG A 45 -10.53 3.63 -8.36
CA ARG A 45 -11.53 3.66 -9.45
C ARG A 45 -12.33 4.96 -9.47
N SER A 46 -12.78 5.42 -8.30
CA SER A 46 -13.61 6.63 -8.16
C SER A 46 -12.82 7.94 -8.33
N LYS A 47 -11.49 7.89 -8.20
CA LYS A 47 -10.60 9.05 -8.16
C LYS A 47 -9.33 8.80 -8.97
N PRO A 48 -9.44 8.61 -10.30
CA PRO A 48 -8.31 8.19 -11.14
C PRO A 48 -7.16 9.21 -11.23
N LYS A 49 -7.38 10.46 -10.79
CA LYS A 49 -6.37 11.53 -10.78
C LYS A 49 -5.63 11.66 -9.44
N GLN A 50 -5.92 10.83 -8.43
CA GLN A 50 -5.27 10.91 -7.11
C GLN A 50 -3.90 10.22 -7.03
N GLY A 51 -3.30 9.91 -8.17
CA GLY A 51 -2.04 9.17 -8.23
C GLY A 51 -2.23 7.66 -8.22
N LYS A 52 -1.13 6.93 -8.03
CA LYS A 52 -1.09 5.45 -8.08
C LYS A 52 -0.09 4.87 -7.09
N VAL A 53 -0.39 3.67 -6.59
CA VAL A 53 0.54 2.83 -5.83
C VAL A 53 1.17 1.82 -6.78
N ILE A 54 2.45 1.54 -6.61
CA ILE A 54 3.15 0.45 -7.27
C ILE A 54 3.54 -0.56 -6.20
N LEU A 55 2.87 -1.70 -6.14
CA LEU A 55 3.20 -2.78 -5.22
C LEU A 55 4.36 -3.59 -5.81
N HIS A 56 5.41 -3.82 -5.02
CA HIS A 56 6.55 -4.64 -5.43
C HIS A 56 6.55 -5.94 -4.65
N PHE A 57 6.39 -7.04 -5.37
CA PHE A 57 6.49 -8.40 -4.84
C PHE A 57 7.77 -9.08 -5.29
N LEU A 58 8.33 -9.89 -4.39
CA LEU A 58 9.41 -10.82 -4.68
C LEU A 58 8.89 -12.25 -4.64
N GLN A 59 9.27 -13.04 -5.65
CA GLN A 59 8.96 -14.46 -5.73
C GLN A 59 10.02 -15.26 -4.96
N THR A 60 9.61 -15.82 -3.85
CA THR A 60 10.36 -16.81 -3.07
C THR A 60 9.58 -18.11 -3.13
N SER A 61 9.86 -18.93 -4.15
CA SER A 61 9.06 -20.13 -4.50
C SER A 61 8.61 -20.94 -3.26
N PRO A 62 7.31 -21.24 -3.08
CA PRO A 62 6.17 -20.97 -3.96
C PRO A 62 5.42 -19.65 -3.67
N THR A 63 5.93 -18.77 -2.82
CA THR A 63 5.20 -17.59 -2.32
C THR A 63 5.67 -16.29 -2.98
N TRP A 64 4.72 -15.36 -3.12
CA TRP A 64 5.02 -13.96 -3.43
C TRP A 64 4.93 -13.17 -2.14
N THR A 65 6.02 -12.48 -1.79
CA THR A 65 6.08 -11.65 -0.59
C THR A 65 6.10 -10.19 -0.99
N LEU A 66 5.28 -9.35 -0.35
CA LEU A 66 5.35 -7.91 -0.52
C LEU A 66 6.72 -7.43 -0.02
N HIS A 67 7.53 -6.89 -0.92
CA HIS A 67 8.86 -6.39 -0.61
C HIS A 67 8.86 -4.87 -0.37
N GLY A 68 7.88 -4.17 -0.92
CA GLY A 68 7.75 -2.74 -0.74
C GLY A 68 6.66 -2.16 -1.62
N TRP A 69 6.55 -0.85 -1.59
CA TRP A 69 5.66 -0.11 -2.46
C TRP A 69 6.27 1.23 -2.85
N GLY A 70 5.88 1.69 -4.03
CA GLY A 70 6.08 3.04 -4.50
C GLY A 70 4.75 3.78 -4.54
N PHE A 71 4.80 5.10 -4.40
CA PHE A 71 3.66 5.99 -4.56
C PHE A 71 4.03 7.10 -5.53
N ILE A 72 3.15 7.36 -6.50
CA ILE A 72 3.22 8.52 -7.39
C ILE A 72 1.99 9.38 -7.10
N ASP A 73 2.22 10.60 -6.62
CA ASP A 73 1.15 11.54 -6.29
C ASP A 73 0.55 12.24 -7.53
N PRO A 74 -0.53 13.04 -7.37
CA PRO A 74 -1.14 13.76 -8.49
C PRO A 74 -0.17 14.73 -9.19
N GLU A 75 0.85 15.23 -8.48
CA GLU A 75 1.89 16.11 -9.01
C GLU A 75 3.04 15.32 -9.66
N GLY A 76 3.00 14.00 -9.63
CA GLY A 76 4.00 13.10 -10.23
C GLY A 76 5.21 12.81 -9.34
N ARG A 77 5.22 13.26 -8.07
CA ARG A 77 6.32 12.96 -7.14
C ARG A 77 6.30 11.51 -6.73
N TYR A 78 7.47 10.88 -6.75
CA TYR A 78 7.64 9.47 -6.40
C TYR A 78 8.22 9.30 -4.99
N THR A 79 7.54 8.50 -4.17
CA THR A 79 8.03 8.06 -2.85
C THR A 79 8.13 6.54 -2.84
N LYS A 80 9.22 5.98 -2.30
CA LYS A 80 9.43 4.53 -2.21
C LYS A 80 9.60 4.11 -0.76
N THR A 81 8.91 3.04 -0.38
CA THR A 81 9.11 2.32 0.87
C THR A 81 9.58 0.91 0.57
N ILE A 82 10.66 0.48 1.25
CA ILE A 82 11.18 -0.88 1.17
C ILE A 82 10.97 -1.52 2.53
N LEU A 83 10.40 -2.71 2.54
CA LEU A 83 10.21 -3.48 3.76
C LEU A 83 11.47 -4.29 4.07
N GLN A 84 11.86 -4.26 5.33
CA GLN A 84 13.00 -5.01 5.85
C GLN A 84 12.55 -5.77 7.09
N ASN A 85 13.17 -6.93 7.33
CA ASN A 85 12.88 -7.77 8.49
C ASN A 85 11.39 -8.12 8.65
N VAL A 86 10.71 -8.38 7.53
CA VAL A 86 9.28 -8.73 7.52
C VAL A 86 9.05 -10.02 8.30
N ARG A 87 8.15 -9.96 9.29
CA ARG A 87 7.69 -11.10 10.08
C ARG A 87 6.22 -11.35 9.81
N HIS A 88 5.87 -12.61 9.56
CA HIS A 88 4.49 -13.05 9.35
C HIS A 88 4.00 -13.83 10.58
N GLY A 89 2.70 -13.78 10.88
CA GLY A 89 2.09 -14.55 11.97
C GLY A 89 2.51 -14.14 13.38
N GLY A 90 3.08 -12.95 13.57
CA GLY A 90 3.45 -12.43 14.88
C GLY A 90 2.31 -11.73 15.59
N GLU A 91 2.37 -11.70 16.93
CA GLU A 91 1.49 -10.88 17.76
C GLU A 91 2.06 -9.46 17.87
N LEU A 92 1.20 -8.47 17.72
CA LEU A 92 1.53 -7.05 17.92
C LEU A 92 0.74 -6.54 19.12
N SER A 93 1.41 -5.80 20.01
CA SER A 93 0.74 -5.14 21.13
C SER A 93 -0.34 -4.18 20.60
N TRP A 94 -1.53 -4.21 21.21
CA TRP A 94 -2.63 -3.32 20.84
C TRP A 94 -2.27 -1.84 21.00
N THR A 95 -1.40 -1.52 21.96
CA THR A 95 -0.92 -0.15 22.21
C THR A 95 -0.18 0.47 21.02
N LEU A 96 0.34 -0.33 20.07
CA LEU A 96 0.94 0.18 18.83
C LEU A 96 -0.07 0.80 17.86
N PHE A 97 -1.36 0.59 18.10
CA PHE A 97 -2.47 1.06 17.27
C PHE A 97 -3.30 2.14 17.98
N GLU A 98 -2.92 2.54 19.18
CA GLU A 98 -3.54 3.65 19.89
C GLU A 98 -3.01 4.97 19.33
N ALA A 99 -3.91 5.87 18.96
CA ALA A 99 -3.50 7.22 18.58
C ALA A 99 -3.00 7.96 19.84
N PRO A 100 -1.91 8.75 19.75
CA PRO A 100 -1.51 9.60 20.86
C PRO A 100 -2.68 10.51 21.26
N GLU A 101 -2.87 10.73 22.57
CA GLU A 101 -3.81 11.73 23.05
C GLU A 101 -3.40 13.10 22.47
N THR A 102 -4.38 13.78 21.87
CA THR A 102 -4.18 15.12 21.34
C THR A 102 -4.46 16.08 22.49
N ASN A 103 -3.40 16.71 23.02
CA ASN A 103 -3.52 17.88 23.90
C ASN A 103 -3.91 19.12 23.11
#